data_AF-A0A8H7EUS6-F1
#
_entry.id   AF-A0A8H7EUS6-F1
#
_cell.length_a   1.000
_cell.length_b   1.000
_cell.length_c   1.000
_cell.angle_alpha   90.00
_cell.angle_beta   90.00
_cell.angle_gamma   90.00
#
_symmetry.space_group_name_H-M   'P 1'
#
loop_
_entity.id
_entity.type
_entity.pdbx_description
1 polymer ?
#
loop_
_entity_poly.entity_id
_entity_poly.type
_entity_poly.pdbx_seq_one_letter_code
_entity_poly.pdbx_strand_id
1 'polypeptide(L)'
;MDATWAWTSQAEPSSVEECPLTTTIRDAVEGYYENIVDEILSTNSETFLLDLTHMRSIQSGRLRSVASQLNLENLNDACLLEMPAIIAKNVQQLNEQVYDSVNVLLDRYLPLLLPRYVSKLDNIRLNELLLSLNKVVVYELNETIENYKLTSRITQEMNACQTSARTAVKFTSQLHQWFVFSGPNSVAPTGQGAIDKFLQITRLGLASALRARIEDLQNLISQELQDEYDS
;
A
#
# COMPACT_ATOMS: atom_id res chain seq x y z
N MET A 1 7.17 -58.46 -43.58
CA MET A 1 7.49 -58.59 -42.15
C MET A 1 7.95 -57.22 -41.70
N ASP A 2 6.98 -56.39 -41.35
CA ASP A 2 7.17 -54.98 -41.03
C ASP A 2 7.50 -54.82 -39.55
N ALA A 3 8.62 -54.15 -39.26
CA ALA A 3 8.96 -53.67 -37.93
C ALA A 3 8.95 -52.13 -37.98
N THR A 4 7.78 -51.56 -37.74
CA THR A 4 7.61 -50.12 -37.47
C THR A 4 8.05 -49.84 -36.03
N TRP A 5 9.20 -49.17 -35.89
CA TRP A 5 9.64 -48.58 -34.63
C TRP A 5 8.80 -47.33 -34.34
N ALA A 6 7.80 -47.47 -33.48
CA ALA A 6 7.14 -46.33 -32.85
C ALA A 6 8.11 -45.72 -31.82
N TRP A 7 8.64 -44.54 -32.13
CA TRP A 7 9.25 -43.70 -31.11
C TRP A 7 8.12 -43.02 -30.35
N THR A 8 7.97 -43.45 -29.10
CA THR A 8 7.05 -42.94 -28.10
C THR A 8 7.25 -41.43 -27.93
N SER A 9 6.17 -40.67 -28.16
CA SER A 9 6.10 -39.26 -27.81
C SER A 9 6.52 -39.08 -26.35
N GLN A 10 7.55 -38.27 -26.18
CA GLN A 10 8.03 -37.77 -24.90
C GLN A 10 6.84 -37.17 -24.16
N ALA A 11 6.51 -37.78 -23.02
CA ALA A 11 5.49 -37.28 -22.12
C ALA A 11 5.81 -35.82 -21.77
N GLU A 12 4.86 -34.93 -22.01
CA GLU A 12 4.80 -33.62 -21.36
C GLU A 12 4.93 -33.85 -19.85
N PRO A 13 5.74 -33.08 -19.11
CA PRO A 13 5.72 -33.15 -17.66
C PRO A 13 4.36 -32.65 -17.18
N SER A 14 3.50 -33.61 -16.86
CA SER A 14 2.27 -33.46 -16.11
C SER A 14 2.54 -32.71 -14.82
N SER A 15 1.78 -31.62 -14.59
CA SER A 15 1.49 -30.98 -13.31
C SER A 15 2.63 -30.98 -12.29
N VAL A 16 3.33 -29.84 -12.18
CA VAL A 16 4.06 -29.52 -10.94
C VAL A 16 3.01 -29.48 -9.83
N GLU A 17 2.85 -30.57 -9.08
CA GLU A 17 2.12 -30.56 -7.81
C GLU A 17 2.84 -29.54 -6.93
N GLU A 18 2.23 -28.37 -6.74
CA GLU A 18 2.66 -27.44 -5.71
C GLU A 18 2.63 -28.19 -4.39
N CYS A 19 3.77 -28.20 -3.71
CA CYS A 19 3.88 -28.81 -2.39
C CYS A 19 2.91 -28.08 -1.45
N PRO A 20 2.00 -28.76 -0.74
CA PRO A 20 1.04 -28.13 0.17
C PRO A 20 1.70 -27.17 1.17
N LEU A 21 2.88 -27.56 1.66
CA LEU A 21 3.78 -26.76 2.50
C LEU A 21 4.14 -25.38 1.90
N THR A 22 4.25 -25.30 0.57
CA THR A 22 4.55 -24.05 -0.16
C THR A 22 3.34 -23.12 -0.18
N THR A 23 2.14 -23.69 -0.28
CA THR A 23 0.88 -22.93 -0.23
C THR A 23 0.63 -22.39 1.18
N THR A 24 0.81 -23.22 2.22
CA THR A 24 0.70 -22.80 3.62
C THR A 24 1.64 -21.64 3.94
N ILE A 25 2.93 -21.77 3.60
CA ILE A 25 3.92 -20.68 3.79
C ILE A 25 3.54 -19.43 3.00
N ARG A 26 3.01 -19.58 1.78
CA ARG A 26 2.58 -18.43 0.97
C ARG A 26 1.43 -17.68 1.63
N ASP A 27 0.40 -18.38 2.10
CA ASP A 27 -0.79 -17.76 2.70
C ASP A 27 -0.44 -17.06 4.02
N ALA A 28 0.41 -17.67 4.86
CA ALA A 28 0.94 -17.04 6.07
C ALA A 28 1.71 -15.75 5.78
N VAL A 29 2.58 -15.79 4.77
CA VAL A 29 3.38 -14.65 4.34
C VAL A 29 2.49 -13.55 3.75
N GLU A 30 1.51 -13.90 2.92
CA GLU A 30 0.52 -12.99 2.33
C GLU A 30 -0.27 -12.27 3.42
N GLY A 31 -0.92 -13.02 4.30
CA GLY A 31 -1.68 -12.44 5.42
C GLY A 31 -0.84 -11.55 6.32
N TYR A 32 0.43 -11.89 6.54
CA TYR A 32 1.35 -11.03 7.30
C TYR A 32 1.58 -9.66 6.65
N TYR A 33 1.91 -9.63 5.35
CA TYR A 33 2.18 -8.38 4.66
C TYR A 33 0.91 -7.55 4.48
N GLU A 34 -0.21 -8.18 4.11
CA GLU A 34 -1.49 -7.48 3.97
C GLU A 34 -1.92 -6.82 5.27
N ASN A 35 -1.84 -7.53 6.40
CA ASN A 35 -2.22 -6.97 7.70
C ASN A 35 -1.36 -5.77 8.11
N ILE A 36 -0.03 -5.84 7.89
CA ILE A 36 0.86 -4.73 8.23
C ILE A 36 0.62 -3.53 7.31
N VAL A 37 0.43 -3.77 6.02
CA VAL A 37 0.14 -2.72 5.06
C VAL A 37 -1.18 -2.05 5.40
N ASP A 38 -2.24 -2.82 5.65
CA ASP A 38 -3.56 -2.29 6.03
C ASP A 38 -3.49 -1.47 7.33
N GLU A 39 -2.89 -2.00 8.39
CA GLU A 39 -2.77 -1.31 9.68
C GLU A 39 -2.07 0.06 9.54
N ILE A 40 -0.94 0.07 8.84
CA ILE A 40 -0.13 1.28 8.68
C ILE A 40 -0.80 2.29 7.75
N LEU A 41 -1.36 1.85 6.63
CA LEU A 41 -2.06 2.73 5.69
C LEU A 41 -3.31 3.30 6.32
N SER A 42 -4.12 2.48 7.00
CA SER A 42 -5.35 2.90 7.67
C SER A 42 -5.06 3.94 8.76
N THR A 43 -4.16 3.63 9.70
CA THR A 43 -3.83 4.53 10.82
C THR A 43 -3.30 5.89 10.36
N ASN A 44 -2.39 5.88 9.39
CA ASN A 44 -1.76 7.11 8.90
C ASN A 44 -2.73 7.93 8.03
N SER A 45 -3.55 7.27 7.23
CA SER A 45 -4.54 7.93 6.38
C SER A 45 -5.65 8.54 7.22
N GLU A 46 -6.16 7.83 8.23
CA GLU A 46 -7.17 8.36 9.15
C GLU A 46 -6.65 9.62 9.84
N THR A 47 -5.44 9.56 10.42
CA THR A 47 -4.81 10.72 11.07
C THR A 47 -4.69 11.91 10.11
N PHE A 48 -4.21 11.67 8.89
CA PHE A 48 -4.03 12.72 7.89
C PHE A 48 -5.35 13.32 7.40
N LEU A 49 -6.37 12.49 7.19
CA LEU A 49 -7.70 12.92 6.75
C LEU A 49 -8.45 13.69 7.84
N LEU A 50 -8.28 13.32 9.11
CA LEU A 50 -8.79 14.08 10.25
C LEU A 50 -8.17 15.48 10.30
N ASP A 51 -6.84 15.58 10.16
CA ASP A 51 -6.14 16.86 10.10
C ASP A 51 -6.65 17.75 8.94
N LEU A 52 -6.87 17.17 7.75
CA LEU A 52 -7.43 17.88 6.59
C LEU A 52 -8.88 18.36 6.84
N THR A 53 -9.70 17.55 7.50
CA THR A 53 -11.08 17.89 7.84
C THR A 53 -11.15 19.06 8.83
N HIS A 54 -10.23 19.08 9.81
CA HIS A 54 -10.07 20.22 10.69
C HIS A 54 -9.63 21.50 9.96
N MET A 55 -8.76 21.38 8.95
CA MET A 55 -8.37 22.54 8.12
C MET A 55 -9.57 23.10 7.34
N ARG A 56 -10.44 22.23 6.79
CA ARG A 56 -11.65 22.62 6.05
C ARG A 56 -12.66 23.37 6.93
N SER A 57 -12.89 22.90 8.14
CA SER A 57 -13.95 23.43 9.02
C SER A 57 -13.61 24.80 9.62
N ILE A 58 -12.33 25.16 9.74
CA ILE A 58 -11.92 26.28 10.59
C ILE A 58 -11.33 27.46 9.80
N GLN A 59 -10.59 27.27 8.68
CA GLN A 59 -9.88 28.39 8.02
C GLN A 59 -9.60 28.19 6.51
N SER A 60 -10.31 28.92 5.64
CA SER A 60 -9.96 29.05 4.20
C SER A 60 -8.53 29.57 3.97
N GLY A 61 -8.01 30.38 4.91
CA GLY A 61 -6.61 30.83 4.92
C GLY A 61 -5.59 29.68 5.05
N ARG A 62 -5.93 28.60 5.76
CA ARG A 62 -5.05 27.41 5.86
C ARG A 62 -5.01 26.67 4.53
N LEU A 63 -6.16 26.43 3.91
CA LEU A 63 -6.21 25.78 2.59
C LEU A 63 -5.44 26.60 1.54
N ARG A 64 -5.49 27.94 1.59
CA ARG A 64 -4.68 28.79 0.72
C ARG A 64 -3.18 28.65 0.99
N SER A 65 -2.78 28.48 2.25
CA SER A 65 -1.38 28.18 2.60
C SER A 65 -0.95 26.82 2.04
N VAL A 66 -1.78 25.78 2.18
CA VAL A 66 -1.53 24.46 1.57
C VAL A 66 -1.40 24.59 0.04
N ALA A 67 -2.33 25.31 -0.60
CA ALA A 67 -2.29 25.59 -2.03
C ALA A 67 -0.98 26.24 -2.45
N SER A 68 -0.54 27.30 -1.77
CA SER A 68 0.69 28.01 -2.10
C SER A 68 1.92 27.11 -2.03
N GLN A 69 1.95 26.15 -1.09
CA GLN A 69 3.08 25.23 -0.94
C GLN A 69 3.10 24.14 -2.02
N LEU A 70 1.93 23.79 -2.56
CA LEU A 70 1.78 22.96 -3.76
C LEU A 70 2.08 23.72 -5.06
N ASN A 71 2.58 24.97 -4.97
CA ASN A 71 2.72 25.91 -6.08
C ASN A 71 1.41 26.18 -6.83
N LEU A 72 0.27 26.07 -6.13
CA LEU A 72 -1.06 26.38 -6.66
C LEU A 72 -1.44 27.81 -6.25
N GLU A 73 -1.15 28.76 -7.12
CA GLU A 73 -1.49 30.16 -6.89
C GLU A 73 -2.89 30.50 -7.45
N ASN A 74 -3.57 31.43 -6.79
CA ASN A 74 -4.82 32.03 -7.29
C ASN A 74 -5.95 31.03 -7.57
N LEU A 75 -6.03 29.95 -6.78
CA LEU A 75 -7.19 29.07 -6.80
C LEU A 75 -8.46 29.85 -6.44
N ASN A 76 -9.54 29.57 -7.16
CA ASN A 76 -10.87 30.05 -6.78
C ASN A 76 -11.34 29.35 -5.50
N ASP A 77 -12.28 29.95 -4.77
CA ASP A 77 -12.74 29.42 -3.50
C ASP A 77 -13.45 28.06 -3.65
N ALA A 78 -14.09 27.81 -4.80
CA ALA A 78 -14.73 26.53 -5.08
C ALA A 78 -13.71 25.38 -5.11
N CYS A 79 -12.63 25.51 -5.89
CA CYS A 79 -11.57 24.51 -5.96
C CYS A 79 -10.77 24.42 -4.66
N LEU A 80 -10.62 25.54 -3.95
CA LEU A 80 -10.02 25.53 -2.62
C LEU A 80 -10.81 24.64 -1.64
N LEU A 81 -12.14 24.69 -1.69
CA LEU A 81 -13.02 23.85 -0.86
C LEU A 81 -13.05 22.38 -1.30
N GLU A 82 -12.76 22.09 -2.56
CA GLU A 82 -12.61 20.73 -3.10
C GLU A 82 -11.24 20.10 -2.78
N MET A 83 -10.24 20.91 -2.41
CA MET A 83 -8.88 20.43 -2.15
C MET A 83 -8.80 19.25 -1.17
N PRO A 84 -9.48 19.26 -0.01
CA PRO A 84 -9.45 18.11 0.91
C PRO A 84 -10.00 16.82 0.27
N ALA A 85 -11.04 16.93 -0.56
CA ALA A 85 -11.62 15.77 -1.24
C ALA A 85 -10.67 15.22 -2.31
N ILE A 86 -10.01 16.10 -3.08
CA ILE A 86 -8.99 15.71 -4.08
C ILE A 86 -7.80 15.03 -3.40
N ILE A 87 -7.32 15.57 -2.28
CA ILE A 87 -6.24 14.96 -1.50
C ILE A 87 -6.67 13.59 -0.98
N ALA A 88 -7.86 13.49 -0.37
CA ALA A 88 -8.37 12.25 0.20
C ALA A 88 -8.49 11.13 -0.85
N LYS A 89 -9.06 11.46 -2.01
CA LYS A 89 -9.16 10.55 -3.15
C LYS A 89 -7.77 10.04 -3.59
N ASN A 90 -6.80 10.94 -3.71
CA ASN A 90 -5.46 10.55 -4.16
C ASN A 90 -4.70 9.73 -3.12
N VAL A 91 -4.94 9.95 -1.83
CA VAL A 91 -4.40 9.11 -0.74
C VAL A 91 -5.04 7.73 -0.77
N GLN A 92 -6.37 7.64 -0.93
CA GLN A 92 -7.05 6.35 -1.05
C GLN A 92 -6.51 5.54 -2.23
N GLN A 93 -6.37 6.16 -3.40
CA GLN A 93 -5.81 5.50 -4.58
C GLN A 93 -4.36 5.05 -4.41
N LEU A 94 -3.55 5.83 -3.67
CA LEU A 94 -2.20 5.40 -3.30
C LEU A 94 -2.27 4.16 -2.40
N ASN A 95 -3.13 4.14 -1.40
CA ASN A 95 -3.26 3.02 -0.48
C ASN A 95 -3.69 1.74 -1.20
N GLU A 96 -4.69 1.84 -2.08
CA GLU A 96 -5.15 0.73 -2.93
C GLU A 96 -3.97 0.18 -3.77
N GLN A 97 -3.19 1.06 -4.41
CA GLN A 97 -2.05 0.63 -5.21
C GLN A 97 -0.94 -0.04 -4.37
N VAL A 98 -0.69 0.44 -3.15
CA VAL A 98 0.30 -0.17 -2.25
C VAL A 98 -0.20 -1.53 -1.77
N TYR A 99 -1.47 -1.65 -1.40
CA TYR A 99 -2.08 -2.92 -0.97
C TYR A 99 -2.07 -3.95 -2.10
N ASP A 100 -2.55 -3.58 -3.29
CA ASP A 100 -2.57 -4.47 -4.46
C ASP A 100 -1.15 -4.93 -4.88
N SER A 101 -0.13 -4.11 -4.60
CA SER A 101 1.25 -4.49 -4.92
C SER A 101 1.77 -5.66 -4.08
N VAL A 102 1.23 -5.91 -2.88
CA VAL A 102 1.71 -6.97 -1.98
C VAL A 102 1.69 -8.33 -2.68
N ASN A 103 0.55 -8.71 -3.27
CA ASN A 103 0.39 -10.00 -3.94
C ASN A 103 1.30 -10.13 -5.17
N VAL A 104 1.44 -9.06 -5.95
CA VAL A 104 2.36 -9.02 -7.10
C VAL A 104 3.83 -9.21 -6.66
N LEU A 105 4.22 -8.64 -5.52
CA LEU A 105 5.56 -8.77 -4.96
C LEU A 105 5.81 -10.18 -4.42
N LEU A 106 4.85 -10.77 -3.74
CA LEU A 106 4.96 -12.12 -3.22
C LEU A 106 5.03 -13.14 -4.35
N ASP A 107 4.16 -13.05 -5.36
CA ASP A 107 4.21 -13.94 -6.53
C ASP A 107 5.54 -13.82 -7.29
N ARG A 108 6.17 -12.63 -7.28
CA ARG A 108 7.46 -12.42 -7.91
C ARG A 108 8.63 -12.96 -7.10
N TYR A 109 8.67 -12.67 -5.79
CA TYR A 109 9.87 -12.85 -4.97
C TYR A 109 9.84 -14.08 -4.08
N LEU A 110 8.67 -14.50 -3.60
CA LEU A 110 8.57 -15.67 -2.73
C LEU A 110 9.05 -16.95 -3.43
N PRO A 111 8.67 -17.24 -4.69
CA PRO A 111 9.16 -18.44 -5.40
C PRO A 111 10.66 -18.42 -5.71
N LEU A 112 11.28 -17.24 -5.75
CA LEU A 112 12.72 -17.08 -5.97
C LEU A 112 13.53 -17.37 -4.70
N LEU A 113 12.94 -17.06 -3.55
CA LEU A 113 13.57 -17.20 -2.24
C LEU A 113 13.26 -18.56 -1.60
N LEU A 114 12.09 -19.15 -1.90
CA LEU A 114 11.69 -20.44 -1.39
C LEU A 114 12.41 -21.57 -2.18
N PRO A 115 13.17 -22.46 -1.51
CA PRO A 115 13.80 -23.58 -2.20
C PRO A 115 12.74 -24.50 -2.83
N ARG A 116 12.93 -24.95 -4.08
CA ARG A 116 11.99 -25.88 -4.76
C ARG A 116 11.84 -27.27 -4.09
N TYR A 117 12.59 -27.54 -3.03
CA TYR A 117 12.62 -28.82 -2.33
C TYR A 117 12.62 -28.59 -0.82
N VAL A 118 11.57 -27.96 -0.29
CA VAL A 118 11.39 -27.84 1.16
C VAL A 118 10.77 -29.12 1.69
N SER A 119 11.59 -30.15 1.93
CA SER A 119 11.13 -31.27 2.75
C SER A 119 11.31 -30.99 4.25
N LYS A 120 12.18 -30.02 4.63
CA LYS A 120 12.34 -29.44 5.97
C LYS A 120 12.97 -28.05 5.86
N LEU A 121 12.24 -26.98 6.18
CA LEU A 121 12.83 -25.67 6.44
C LEU A 121 13.17 -25.63 7.94
N ASP A 122 14.45 -25.46 8.30
CA ASP A 122 14.80 -25.18 9.69
C ASP A 122 14.56 -23.71 10.02
N ASN A 123 14.41 -23.38 11.30
CA ASN A 123 14.10 -22.02 11.76
C ASN A 123 15.16 -20.98 11.34
N ILE A 124 16.42 -21.40 11.16
CA ILE A 124 17.51 -20.51 10.76
C ILE A 124 17.33 -20.09 9.30
N ARG A 125 17.07 -21.05 8.40
CA ARG A 125 16.79 -20.78 6.98
C ARG A 125 15.49 -20.03 6.78
N LEU A 126 14.47 -20.30 7.60
CA LEU A 126 13.22 -19.53 7.60
C LEU A 126 13.47 -18.06 7.90
N ASN A 127 14.23 -17.78 8.96
CA ASN A 127 14.56 -16.41 9.34
C ASN A 127 15.34 -15.67 8.25
N GLU A 128 16.35 -16.30 7.64
CA GLU A 128 17.11 -15.69 6.55
C GLU A 128 16.25 -15.37 5.32
N LEU A 129 15.31 -16.28 4.99
CA LEU A 129 14.35 -16.10 3.90
C LEU A 129 13.43 -14.92 4.19
N LEU A 130 12.80 -14.89 5.36
CA LEU A 130 11.87 -13.83 5.75
C LEU A 130 12.58 -12.48 5.84
N LEU A 131 13.80 -12.42 6.36
CA LEU A 131 14.59 -11.18 6.40
C LEU A 131 14.92 -10.67 4.99
N SER A 132 15.21 -11.58 4.06
CA SER A 132 15.49 -11.23 2.66
C SER A 132 14.23 -10.75 1.95
N LEU A 133 13.11 -11.44 2.15
CA LEU A 133 11.81 -11.07 1.60
C LEU A 133 11.36 -9.70 2.14
N ASN A 134 11.48 -9.46 3.44
CA ASN A 134 11.14 -8.17 4.07
C ASN A 134 11.94 -7.01 3.46
N LYS A 135 13.24 -7.19 3.20
CA LYS A 135 14.06 -6.14 2.57
C LYS A 135 13.55 -5.79 1.18
N VAL A 136 13.22 -6.81 0.37
CA VAL A 136 12.74 -6.62 -0.99
C VAL A 136 11.35 -5.99 -0.99
N VAL A 137 10.43 -6.50 -0.17
CA VAL A 137 9.07 -5.96 -0.05
C VAL A 137 9.11 -4.51 0.43
N VAL A 138 9.90 -4.17 1.46
CA VAL A 138 10.05 -2.78 1.92
C VAL A 138 10.55 -1.87 0.80
N TYR A 139 11.56 -2.32 0.04
CA TYR A 139 12.12 -1.53 -1.07
C TYR A 139 11.08 -1.25 -2.14
N GLU A 140 10.34 -2.28 -2.56
CA GLU A 140 9.35 -2.22 -3.63
C GLU A 140 8.08 -1.45 -3.23
N LEU A 141 7.63 -1.58 -1.98
CA LEU A 141 6.53 -0.77 -1.44
C LEU A 141 6.92 0.70 -1.41
N ASN A 142 8.16 1.02 -0.99
CA ASN A 142 8.65 2.40 -1.02
C ASN A 142 8.73 2.94 -2.46
N GLU A 143 9.21 2.12 -3.40
CA GLU A 143 9.24 2.47 -4.82
C GLU A 143 7.83 2.71 -5.37
N THR A 144 6.84 1.88 -5.00
CA THR A 144 5.43 2.05 -5.36
C THR A 144 4.90 3.40 -4.88
N ILE A 145 5.17 3.76 -3.63
CA ILE A 145 4.81 5.07 -3.05
C ILE A 145 5.49 6.23 -3.80
N GLU A 146 6.76 6.08 -4.17
CA GLU A 146 7.51 7.09 -4.93
C GLU A 146 7.01 7.27 -6.35
N ASN A 147 6.64 6.17 -7.01
CA ASN A 147 6.20 6.15 -8.39
C ASN A 147 4.76 6.65 -8.56
N TYR A 148 3.94 6.60 -7.51
CA TYR A 148 2.60 7.18 -7.54
C TYR A 148 2.61 8.71 -7.76
N LYS A 149 3.65 9.41 -7.30
CA LYS A 149 3.81 10.87 -7.40
C LYS A 149 2.60 11.65 -6.84
N LEU A 150 2.20 11.33 -5.60
CA LEU A 150 1.03 11.87 -4.91
C LEU A 150 0.86 13.39 -5.10
N THR A 151 1.90 14.17 -4.76
CA THR A 151 1.90 15.64 -4.90
C THR A 151 1.61 16.09 -6.32
N SER A 152 2.23 15.47 -7.33
CA SER A 152 2.04 15.83 -8.74
C SER A 152 0.60 15.59 -9.19
N ARG A 153 -0.01 14.48 -8.75
CA ARG A 153 -1.40 14.15 -9.08
C ARG A 153 -2.39 15.12 -8.44
N ILE A 154 -2.19 15.44 -7.16
CA ILE A 154 -2.98 16.46 -6.46
C ILE A 154 -2.89 17.79 -7.21
N THR A 155 -1.68 18.26 -7.53
CA THR A 155 -1.47 19.50 -8.28
C THR A 155 -2.17 19.47 -9.64
N GLN A 156 -2.12 18.33 -10.36
CA GLN A 156 -2.79 18.16 -11.64
C GLN A 156 -4.32 18.24 -11.51
N GLU A 157 -4.92 17.53 -10.55
CA GLU A 157 -6.37 17.56 -10.32
C GLU A 157 -6.85 18.93 -9.85
N MET A 158 -6.08 19.63 -9.01
CA MET A 158 -6.38 20.99 -8.59
C MET A 158 -6.36 21.98 -9.77
N ASN A 159 -5.40 21.84 -10.69
CA ASN A 159 -5.34 22.64 -11.91
C ASN A 159 -6.50 22.31 -12.86
N ALA A 160 -6.91 21.04 -12.94
CA ALA A 160 -8.08 20.61 -13.70
C ALA A 160 -9.38 21.18 -13.11
N CYS A 161 -9.50 21.25 -11.78
CA CYS A 161 -10.61 21.95 -11.12
C CYS A 161 -10.63 23.43 -11.49
N GLN A 162 -9.48 24.12 -11.38
CA GLN A 162 -9.39 25.56 -11.63
C GLN A 162 -9.74 25.91 -13.08
N THR A 163 -9.34 25.07 -14.03
CA THR A 163 -9.70 25.23 -15.45
C THR A 163 -11.18 24.95 -15.68
N SER A 164 -11.73 23.88 -15.09
CA SER A 164 -13.15 23.50 -15.22
C SER A 164 -14.09 24.50 -14.57
N ALA A 165 -13.75 25.04 -13.41
CA ALA A 165 -14.53 26.04 -12.69
C ALA A 165 -14.51 27.43 -13.37
N ARG A 166 -13.52 27.69 -14.25
CA ARG A 166 -13.56 28.85 -15.17
C ARG A 166 -14.53 28.63 -16.34
N THR A 167 -14.85 27.38 -16.67
CA THR A 167 -15.77 27.02 -17.76
C THR A 167 -17.19 26.72 -17.28
N ALA A 168 -17.36 26.36 -16.00
CA ALA A 168 -18.64 25.95 -15.41
C ALA A 168 -19.18 26.98 -14.41
N VAL A 169 -19.95 27.96 -14.90
CA VAL A 169 -21.02 28.55 -14.10
C VAL A 169 -22.17 27.56 -14.12
N LYS A 170 -22.48 26.98 -12.94
CA LYS A 170 -23.53 25.98 -12.61
C LYS A 170 -23.10 24.51 -12.72
N PHE A 171 -22.82 23.88 -11.58
CA PHE A 171 -23.78 22.97 -10.91
C PHE A 171 -23.22 22.63 -9.52
N THR A 172 -23.87 23.14 -8.47
CA THR A 172 -23.50 22.82 -7.07
C THR A 172 -24.16 21.52 -6.62
N SER A 173 -23.53 20.92 -5.61
CA SER A 173 -24.06 19.96 -4.64
C SER A 173 -23.96 18.48 -5.02
N GLN A 174 -22.88 17.86 -4.55
CA GLN A 174 -22.90 16.54 -3.94
C GLN A 174 -21.57 16.41 -3.20
N LEU A 175 -21.60 16.44 -1.86
CA LEU A 175 -20.58 15.95 -0.90
C LEU A 175 -20.83 16.60 0.48
N HIS A 176 -21.96 16.28 1.10
CA HIS A 176 -22.36 16.77 2.43
C HIS A 176 -22.53 15.64 3.45
N GLN A 177 -21.75 14.55 3.39
CA GLN A 177 -22.05 13.38 4.21
C GLN A 177 -20.89 12.63 4.86
N TRP A 178 -19.75 13.27 5.13
CA TRP A 178 -18.73 12.66 6.00
C TRP A 178 -18.36 13.57 7.17
N PHE A 179 -19.03 13.26 8.28
CA PHE A 179 -18.70 13.38 9.71
C PHE A 179 -18.30 14.71 10.37
N VAL A 180 -19.10 15.04 11.39
CA VAL A 180 -18.83 15.93 12.53
C VAL A 180 -18.18 15.09 13.63
N PHE A 181 -16.94 15.40 14.02
CA PHE A 181 -16.46 15.27 15.40
C PHE A 181 -15.24 16.18 15.56
N SER A 182 -15.22 16.99 16.62
CA SER A 182 -14.12 17.92 16.91
C SER A 182 -13.68 17.78 18.36
N GLY A 183 -12.42 17.39 18.56
CA GLY A 183 -11.67 17.60 19.80
C GLY A 183 -10.62 18.70 19.58
N PRO A 184 -10.40 19.62 20.53
CA PRO A 184 -9.39 20.65 20.38
C PRO A 184 -8.03 20.15 20.87
N ASN A 185 -6.99 20.48 20.11
CA ASN A 185 -5.56 20.51 20.45
C ASN A 185 -4.68 19.53 19.64
N SER A 186 -4.39 19.92 18.40
CA SER A 186 -3.13 19.55 17.74
C SER A 186 -2.63 20.75 16.93
N VAL A 187 -1.37 21.13 17.14
CA VAL A 187 -0.69 22.11 16.30
C VAL A 187 -0.34 21.40 14.99
N ALA A 188 -1.19 21.61 13.98
CA ALA A 188 -1.11 20.92 12.70
C ALA A 188 0.11 21.37 11.87
N PRO A 189 0.82 20.44 11.20
CA PRO A 189 1.91 20.77 10.29
C PRO A 189 1.38 21.49 9.04
N THR A 190 2.16 22.43 8.54
CA THR A 190 1.83 23.29 7.40
C THR A 190 2.04 22.59 6.04
N GLY A 191 0.97 22.51 5.23
CA GLY A 191 0.94 22.37 3.76
C GLY A 191 1.77 21.25 3.12
N GLN A 192 2.59 21.50 2.11
CA GLN A 192 3.43 20.50 1.44
C GLN A 192 4.20 19.62 2.44
N GLY A 193 4.63 20.22 3.56
CA GLY A 193 5.22 19.49 4.67
C GLY A 193 4.30 18.44 5.30
N ALA A 194 2.97 18.57 5.22
CA ALA A 194 2.02 17.57 5.68
C ALA A 194 1.88 16.38 4.72
N ILE A 195 1.89 16.59 3.41
CA ILE A 195 1.88 15.49 2.42
C ILE A 195 3.23 14.76 2.45
N ASP A 196 4.33 15.51 2.46
CA ASP A 196 5.68 14.92 2.54
C ASP A 196 5.89 14.20 3.87
N LYS A 197 5.37 14.75 4.99
CA LYS A 197 5.37 14.08 6.30
C LYS A 197 4.48 12.86 6.32
N PHE A 198 3.30 12.89 5.69
CA PHE A 198 2.45 11.70 5.55
C PHE A 198 3.18 10.60 4.79
N LEU A 199 3.79 10.91 3.64
CA LEU A 199 4.59 9.96 2.87
C LEU A 199 5.77 9.42 3.68
N GLN A 200 6.48 10.30 4.40
CA GLN A 200 7.61 9.92 5.25
C GLN A 200 7.18 8.99 6.39
N ILE A 201 6.12 9.34 7.13
CA ILE A 201 5.59 8.54 8.24
C ILE A 201 5.10 7.19 7.72
N THR A 202 4.41 7.16 6.59
CA THR A 202 3.91 5.91 5.99
C THR A 202 5.07 4.99 5.63
N ARG A 203 6.10 5.50 4.96
CA ARG A 203 7.29 4.71 4.59
C ARG A 203 8.06 4.19 5.81
N LEU A 204 8.29 5.06 6.79
CA LEU A 204 8.98 4.69 8.02
C LEU A 204 8.16 3.69 8.85
N GLY A 205 6.83 3.88 8.90
CA GLY A 205 5.89 2.99 9.57
C GLY A 205 5.92 1.59 8.96
N LEU A 206 5.81 1.49 7.63
CA LEU A 206 5.90 0.23 6.91
C LEU A 206 7.25 -0.47 7.16
N ALA A 207 8.36 0.25 6.96
CA ALA A 207 9.70 -0.32 7.16
C ALA A 207 9.93 -0.78 8.62
N SER A 208 9.41 -0.03 9.60
CA SER A 208 9.54 -0.37 11.01
C SER A 208 8.65 -1.55 11.39
N ALA A 209 7.39 -1.57 10.96
CA ALA A 209 6.44 -2.62 11.31
C ALA A 209 6.85 -3.98 10.71
N LEU A 210 7.25 -3.99 9.44
CA LEU A 210 7.76 -5.19 8.76
C LEU A 210 9.02 -5.73 9.42
N ARG A 211 9.89 -4.85 9.95
CA ARG A 211 11.09 -5.30 10.67
C ARG A 211 10.77 -5.81 12.08
N ALA A 212 9.89 -5.14 12.81
CA ALA A 212 9.61 -5.43 14.21
C ALA A 212 8.80 -6.72 14.41
N ARG A 213 7.94 -7.07 13.46
CA ARG A 213 7.03 -8.22 13.57
C ARG A 213 7.50 -9.48 12.85
N ILE A 214 8.78 -9.55 12.46
CA ILE A 214 9.28 -10.70 11.72
C ILE A 214 9.29 -11.99 12.57
N GLU A 215 9.48 -11.84 13.89
CA GLU A 215 9.38 -12.95 14.84
C GLU A 215 7.95 -13.51 14.93
N ASP A 216 6.94 -12.65 14.77
CA ASP A 216 5.53 -13.08 14.75
C ASP A 216 5.24 -13.97 13.54
N LEU A 217 5.74 -13.59 12.36
CA LEU A 217 5.62 -14.40 11.14
C LEU A 217 6.37 -15.74 11.26
N GLN A 218 7.55 -15.73 11.89
CA GLN A 218 8.28 -16.97 12.15
C GLN A 218 7.49 -17.92 13.04
N ASN A 219 6.89 -17.39 14.11
CA ASN A 219 6.08 -18.19 15.01
C ASN A 219 4.84 -18.75 14.29
N LEU A 220 4.19 -17.95 13.43
CA LEU A 220 3.01 -18.35 12.67
C LEU A 220 3.34 -19.48 11.68
N ILE A 221 4.38 -19.30 10.86
CA ILE A 221 4.82 -20.37 9.93
C ILE A 221 5.29 -21.61 10.69
N SER A 222 5.99 -21.45 11.82
CA SER A 222 6.43 -22.60 12.62
C SER A 222 5.26 -23.38 13.22
N GLN A 223 4.19 -22.71 13.62
CA GLN A 223 2.96 -23.34 14.11
C GLN A 223 2.25 -24.11 12.99
N GLU A 224 2.06 -23.48 11.84
CA GLU A 224 1.39 -24.13 10.71
C GLU A 224 2.16 -25.36 10.19
N LEU A 225 3.50 -25.27 10.14
CA LEU A 225 4.35 -26.40 9.78
C LEU A 225 4.25 -27.55 10.79
N GLN A 226 4.05 -27.24 12.07
CA GLN A 226 3.90 -28.25 13.12
C GLN A 226 2.53 -28.94 13.01
N ASP A 227 1.45 -28.16 12.79
CA ASP A 227 0.09 -28.68 12.64
C ASP A 227 -0.05 -29.58 11.40
N GLU A 228 0.65 -29.26 10.29
CA GLU A 228 0.69 -30.07 9.07
C GLU A 228 1.49 -31.38 9.25
N TYR A 229 2.47 -31.41 10.15
CA TYR A 229 3.27 -32.61 10.44
C TYR A 229 2.57 -33.57 11.43
N ASP A 230 1.70 -33.04 12.29
CA ASP A 230 0.96 -33.80 13.30
C ASP A 230 -0.40 -34.34 12.81
N SER A 231 -0.84 -33.95 11.59
CA SER A 231 -2.08 -34.37 10.92
C SER A 231 -1.90 -35.59 10.00
#